data_AF-A0A7J3J2L4-F1
#
_entry.id   AF-A0A7J3J2L4-F1
#
_cell.length_a   1.000
_cell.length_b   1.000
_cell.length_c   1.000
_cell.angle_alpha   90.00
_cell.angle_beta   90.00
_cell.angle_gamma   90.00
#
_symmetry.space_group_name_H-M   'P 1'
#
loop_
_entity.id
_entity.type
_entity.pdbx_description
1 polymer ?
#
loop_
_entity_poly.entity_id
_entity_poly.type
_entity_poly.pdbx_seq_one_letter_code
_entity_poly.pdbx_strand_id
1 'polypeptide(L)'
;MEARILTLFLTRDASTFVYKNYEKVKFQEGVEQEIYVVSAEPIPIENNIVVPVPRNYPLPIRIGVTINEALRRFNLSKYTHIFKVDGDVNLPHDYLANLLAKKAPLAGRGAAMLISVKFLQKVLKGKYPISYCDDGYVSAVSVACGYWPPEYDGEDLLWFCRIYQPSREYSYGREYYKWGLPLSVFILLLPQLFVTRRRDLKSLIYNLVGYLSALLNKEKRYPWWRSYAYYRVKHLVSKLDKLITGR
;
A
#
# COMPACT_ATOMS: atom_id res chain seq x y z
N MET A 1 -5.10 -19.68 16.71
CA MET A 1 -3.72 -19.69 16.19
C MET A 1 -3.25 -18.26 16.27
N GLU A 2 -2.28 -17.98 17.12
CA GLU A 2 -1.70 -16.64 17.26
C GLU A 2 -1.12 -16.16 15.93
N ALA A 3 -1.29 -14.87 15.64
CA ALA A 3 -0.77 -14.27 14.43
C ALA A 3 0.74 -14.10 14.57
N ARG A 4 1.51 -14.87 13.80
CA ARG A 4 2.96 -14.63 13.63
C ARG A 4 3.20 -13.64 12.50
N ILE A 5 3.86 -12.53 12.78
CA ILE A 5 4.03 -11.43 11.83
C ILE A 5 5.51 -11.21 11.51
N LEU A 6 5.83 -11.14 10.21
CA LEU A 6 7.12 -10.64 9.74
C LEU A 6 6.98 -9.15 9.43
N THR A 7 7.64 -8.29 10.20
CA THR A 7 7.60 -6.84 10.00
C THR A 7 8.83 -6.36 9.26
N LEU A 8 8.61 -5.67 8.14
CA LEU A 8 9.63 -4.99 7.34
C LEU A 8 9.51 -3.49 7.57
N PHE A 9 10.42 -2.93 8.35
CA PHE A 9 10.53 -1.49 8.60
C PHE A 9 11.43 -0.86 7.55
N LEU A 10 10.85 -0.11 6.62
CA LEU A 10 11.54 0.39 5.44
C LEU A 10 12.12 1.79 5.69
N THR A 11 13.43 1.93 5.56
CA THR A 11 14.12 3.23 5.62
C THR A 11 15.15 3.30 4.50
N ARG A 12 15.59 4.48 4.08
CA ARG A 12 16.63 4.58 3.06
C ARG A 12 17.99 4.26 3.65
N ASP A 13 18.35 4.93 4.73
CA ASP A 13 19.66 4.91 5.36
C ASP A 13 19.54 5.38 6.83
N ALA A 14 20.68 5.55 7.51
CA ALA A 14 20.72 6.03 8.89
C ALA A 14 20.16 7.46 9.06
N SER A 15 20.24 8.32 8.04
CA SER A 15 19.74 9.70 8.10
C SER A 15 18.21 9.78 8.06
N THR A 16 17.55 8.79 7.45
CA THR A 16 16.08 8.69 7.41
C THR A 16 15.51 7.75 8.45
N PHE A 17 16.35 7.10 9.25
CA PHE A 17 15.92 6.18 10.28
C PHE A 17 15.47 6.95 11.53
N VAL A 18 14.18 6.90 11.83
CA VAL A 18 13.59 7.56 12.99
C VAL A 18 13.39 6.52 14.11
N TYR A 19 14.29 6.52 15.09
CA TYR A 19 14.29 5.53 16.18
C TYR A 19 12.95 5.49 16.93
N LYS A 20 12.36 6.65 17.23
CA LYS A 20 11.04 6.75 17.89
C LYS A 20 9.91 6.05 17.12
N ASN A 21 9.92 6.13 15.78
CA ASN A 21 8.93 5.46 14.95
C ASN A 21 9.17 3.94 14.95
N TYR A 22 10.44 3.53 14.89
CA TYR A 22 10.82 2.13 15.00
C TYR A 22 10.40 1.52 16.34
N GLU A 23 10.57 2.22 17.47
CA GLU A 23 10.11 1.74 18.77
C GLU A 23 8.60 1.54 18.82
N LYS A 24 7.82 2.47 18.25
CA LYS A 24 6.37 2.32 18.17
C LYS A 24 5.93 1.14 17.31
N VAL A 25 6.67 0.86 16.24
CA VAL A 25 6.46 -0.37 15.46
C VAL A 25 6.85 -1.58 16.29
N LYS A 26 7.93 -1.53 17.07
CA LYS A 26 8.43 -2.64 17.89
C LYS A 26 7.47 -3.05 19.00
N PHE A 27 6.92 -2.07 19.71
CA PHE A 27 6.07 -2.27 20.89
C PHE A 27 4.58 -2.14 20.55
N GLN A 28 4.11 -2.90 19.57
CA GLN A 28 2.68 -3.00 19.25
C GLN A 28 1.98 -3.90 20.27
N GLU A 29 0.85 -3.42 20.81
CA GLU A 29 0.10 -4.13 21.84
C GLU A 29 -0.52 -5.42 21.29
N GLY A 30 -0.44 -6.51 22.08
CA GLY A 30 -1.14 -7.75 21.80
C GLY A 30 -0.65 -8.49 20.54
N VAL A 31 0.54 -8.18 20.05
CA VAL A 31 1.08 -8.74 18.79
C VAL A 31 2.53 -9.17 18.94
N GLU A 32 2.80 -10.42 18.61
CA GLU A 32 4.17 -10.92 18.42
C GLU A 32 4.63 -10.75 16.97
N GLN A 33 5.84 -10.24 16.80
CA GLN A 33 6.41 -9.95 15.49
C GLN A 33 7.93 -10.14 15.47
N GLU A 34 8.42 -10.61 14.33
CA GLU A 34 9.85 -10.62 14.00
C GLU A 34 10.11 -9.41 13.09
N ILE A 35 10.96 -8.48 13.55
CA ILE A 35 11.12 -7.17 12.93
C ILE A 35 12.50 -7.04 12.30
N TYR A 36 12.51 -6.63 11.04
CA TYR A 36 13.72 -6.33 10.30
C TYR A 36 13.66 -4.92 9.73
N VAL A 37 14.72 -4.14 9.98
CA VAL A 37 14.94 -2.86 9.33
C VAL A 37 15.52 -3.13 7.97
N VAL A 38 14.82 -2.75 6.89
CA VAL A 38 15.29 -2.94 5.52
C VAL A 38 15.72 -1.58 4.96
N SER A 39 16.97 -1.50 4.51
CA SER A 39 17.60 -0.25 4.08
C SER A 39 18.47 -0.39 2.84
N ALA A 40 18.74 0.72 2.16
CA ALA A 40 19.68 0.74 1.03
C ALA A 40 21.15 0.75 1.48
N GLU A 41 21.39 1.22 2.70
CA GLU A 41 22.72 1.35 3.32
C GLU A 41 22.70 0.78 4.76
N PRO A 42 23.84 0.31 5.30
CA PRO A 42 23.92 -0.20 6.66
C PRO A 42 23.43 0.79 7.72
N ILE A 43 22.69 0.27 8.71
CA ILE A 43 22.24 1.01 9.88
C ILE A 43 22.71 0.23 11.12
N PRO A 44 23.24 0.89 12.16
CA PRO A 44 23.77 0.21 13.36
C PRO A 44 22.63 -0.31 14.26
N ILE A 45 21.91 -1.32 13.77
CA ILE A 45 20.85 -2.04 14.48
C ILE A 45 20.94 -3.54 14.17
N GLU A 46 20.64 -4.38 15.16
CA GLU A 46 20.87 -5.84 15.11
C GLU A 46 20.22 -6.51 13.88
N ASN A 47 18.96 -6.19 13.58
CA ASN A 47 18.19 -6.83 12.51
C ASN A 47 18.11 -5.97 11.24
N ASN A 48 19.25 -5.49 10.74
CA ASN A 48 19.29 -4.72 9.50
C ASN A 48 19.53 -5.59 8.25
N ILE A 49 18.58 -5.57 7.31
CA ILE A 49 18.74 -6.14 5.97
C ILE A 49 19.09 -5.03 4.99
N VAL A 50 20.33 -5.02 4.55
CA VAL A 50 20.79 -4.12 3.48
C VAL A 50 20.42 -4.69 2.12
N VAL A 51 19.70 -3.90 1.33
CA VAL A 51 19.36 -4.17 -0.07
C VAL A 51 19.75 -2.94 -0.90
N PRO A 52 20.95 -2.92 -1.50
CA PRO A 52 21.37 -1.81 -2.32
C PRO A 52 20.52 -1.78 -3.61
N VAL A 53 19.79 -0.69 -3.82
CA VAL A 53 18.99 -0.48 -5.04
C VAL A 53 19.46 0.79 -5.75
N PRO A 54 19.60 0.79 -7.09
CA PRO A 54 20.02 1.96 -7.84
C PRO A 54 19.18 3.21 -7.52
N ARG A 55 19.85 4.32 -7.17
CA ARG A 55 19.17 5.57 -6.78
C ARG A 55 18.38 6.20 -7.93
N ASN A 56 18.75 5.92 -9.18
CA ASN A 56 18.06 6.40 -10.38
C ASN A 56 16.70 5.73 -10.62
N TYR A 57 16.39 4.62 -9.95
CA TYR A 57 15.07 4.01 -10.04
C TYR A 57 14.03 4.86 -9.30
N PRO A 58 12.80 4.97 -9.83
CA PRO A 58 11.69 5.61 -9.13
C PRO A 58 11.47 4.95 -7.76
N LEU A 59 11.15 5.76 -6.74
CA LEU A 59 10.99 5.27 -5.36
C LEU A 59 10.06 4.03 -5.24
N PRO A 60 8.86 3.99 -5.86
CA PRO A 60 7.98 2.80 -5.79
C PRO A 60 8.62 1.53 -6.38
N ILE A 61 9.41 1.67 -7.44
CA ILE A 61 10.16 0.56 -8.04
C ILE A 61 11.23 0.06 -7.06
N ARG A 62 11.95 0.99 -6.41
CA ARG A 62 12.95 0.64 -5.40
C ARG A 62 12.33 -0.11 -4.23
N ILE A 63 11.20 0.37 -3.70
CA ILE A 63 10.46 -0.30 -2.61
C ILE A 63 10.08 -1.72 -3.00
N GLY A 64 9.50 -1.92 -4.19
CA GLY A 64 9.14 -3.25 -4.66
C GLY A 64 10.33 -4.20 -4.79
N VAL A 65 11.47 -3.72 -5.31
CA VAL A 65 12.71 -4.51 -5.35
C VAL A 65 13.20 -4.84 -3.94
N THR A 66 13.30 -3.84 -3.06
CA THR A 66 13.77 -3.97 -1.69
C THR A 66 12.95 -4.99 -0.89
N ILE A 67 11.62 -4.92 -0.94
CA ILE A 67 10.73 -5.87 -0.26
C ILE A 67 10.96 -7.28 -0.80
N ASN A 68 11.01 -7.46 -2.13
CA ASN A 68 11.19 -8.79 -2.72
C ASN A 68 12.53 -9.42 -2.36
N GLU A 69 13.63 -8.65 -2.36
CA GLU A 69 14.95 -9.16 -1.95
C GLU A 69 15.00 -9.48 -0.45
N ALA A 70 14.35 -8.68 0.40
CA ALA A 70 14.23 -8.99 1.82
C ALA A 70 13.43 -10.28 2.04
N LEU A 71 12.27 -10.42 1.41
CA LEU A 71 11.38 -11.59 1.56
C LEU A 71 12.05 -12.91 1.14
N ARG A 72 13.01 -12.89 0.21
CA ARG A 72 13.78 -14.09 -0.20
C ARG A 72 14.63 -14.67 0.94
N ARG A 73 14.95 -13.90 1.96
CA ARG A 73 15.75 -14.36 3.11
C ARG A 73 14.93 -15.14 4.14
N PHE A 74 13.61 -15.21 3.96
CA PHE A 74 12.70 -15.79 4.94
C PHE A 74 11.93 -16.98 4.40
N ASN A 75 11.73 -17.98 5.26
CA ASN A 75 10.72 -19.00 5.01
C ASN A 75 9.33 -18.45 5.38
N LEU A 76 8.62 -17.91 4.39
CA LEU A 76 7.30 -17.29 4.59
C LEU A 76 6.24 -18.23 5.19
N SER A 77 6.43 -19.56 5.12
CA SER A 77 5.49 -20.51 5.72
C SER A 77 5.42 -20.44 7.24
N LYS A 78 6.41 -19.80 7.90
CA LYS A 78 6.44 -19.59 9.35
C LYS A 78 5.55 -18.44 9.82
N TYR A 79 5.14 -17.56 8.90
CA TYR A 79 4.39 -16.36 9.21
C TYR A 79 2.96 -16.45 8.68
N THR A 80 2.06 -15.79 9.39
CA THR A 80 0.66 -15.62 8.98
C THR A 80 0.49 -14.36 8.15
N HIS A 81 1.25 -13.31 8.49
CA HIS A 81 1.19 -11.99 7.86
C HIS A 81 2.58 -11.41 7.68
N ILE A 82 2.68 -10.49 6.72
CA ILE A 82 3.80 -9.58 6.53
C ILE A 82 3.27 -8.19 6.80
N PHE A 83 3.97 -7.43 7.62
CA PHE A 83 3.67 -6.04 7.87
C PHE A 83 4.74 -5.15 7.23
N LYS A 84 4.36 -4.39 6.22
CA LYS A 84 5.22 -3.40 5.56
C LYS A 84 4.94 -2.05 6.18
N VAL A 85 5.97 -1.36 6.67
CA VAL A 85 5.84 -0.02 7.25
C VAL A 85 6.96 0.89 6.77
N ASP A 86 6.60 2.09 6.30
CA ASP A 86 7.55 3.15 5.95
C ASP A 86 8.12 3.76 7.25
N GLY A 87 9.42 4.06 7.28
CA GLY A 87 10.10 4.48 8.50
C GLY A 87 9.77 5.90 8.99
N ASP A 88 9.10 6.69 8.15
CA ASP A 88 8.58 8.01 8.49
C ASP A 88 7.17 7.95 9.12
N VAL A 89 6.59 6.77 9.29
CA VAL A 89 5.23 6.62 9.84
C VAL A 89 5.24 6.55 11.35
N ASN A 90 4.38 7.35 11.96
CA ASN A 90 4.10 7.29 13.39
C ASN A 90 2.80 6.51 13.64
N LEU A 91 2.92 5.27 14.15
CA LEU A 91 1.78 4.39 14.40
C LEU A 91 1.21 4.56 15.82
N PRO A 92 -0.12 4.40 15.99
CA PRO A 92 -0.76 4.09 17.26
C PRO A 92 -0.22 2.76 17.83
N HIS A 93 -0.31 2.58 19.15
CA HIS A 93 0.24 1.42 19.85
C HIS A 93 -0.54 0.12 19.57
N ASP A 94 -1.82 0.23 19.24
CA ASP A 94 -2.76 -0.86 18.98
C ASP A 94 -3.00 -1.11 17.47
N TYR A 95 -2.25 -0.45 16.59
CA TYR A 95 -2.48 -0.46 15.15
C TYR A 95 -2.55 -1.87 14.56
N LEU A 96 -1.55 -2.71 14.85
CA LEU A 96 -1.52 -4.08 14.33
C LEU A 96 -2.65 -4.95 14.88
N ALA A 97 -2.94 -4.86 16.17
CA ALA A 97 -4.03 -5.60 16.81
C ALA A 97 -5.38 -5.24 16.16
N ASN A 98 -5.62 -3.94 15.93
CA ASN A 98 -6.80 -3.44 15.25
C ASN A 98 -6.91 -4.00 13.81
N LEU A 99 -5.83 -3.95 13.02
CA LEU A 99 -5.83 -4.47 11.64
C LEU A 99 -6.06 -5.98 11.60
N LEU A 100 -5.44 -6.75 12.51
CA LEU A 100 -5.63 -8.20 12.61
C LEU A 100 -7.07 -8.57 12.95
N ALA A 101 -7.72 -7.80 13.83
CA ALA A 101 -9.11 -8.01 14.22
C ALA A 101 -10.08 -7.92 13.03
N LYS A 102 -9.71 -7.18 11.97
CA LYS A 102 -10.51 -7.08 10.74
C LYS A 102 -10.53 -8.36 9.91
N LYS A 103 -9.61 -9.31 10.15
CA LYS A 103 -9.51 -10.61 9.47
C LYS A 103 -9.51 -10.50 7.94
N ALA A 104 -9.00 -9.40 7.41
CA ALA A 104 -8.90 -9.15 5.97
C ALA A 104 -7.56 -9.68 5.42
N PRO A 105 -7.52 -10.18 4.17
CA PRO A 105 -6.28 -10.65 3.56
C PRO A 105 -5.26 -9.53 3.33
N LEU A 106 -5.74 -8.28 3.27
CA LEU A 106 -5.00 -7.05 3.16
C LEU A 106 -5.68 -5.99 4.03
N ALA A 107 -4.92 -5.27 4.85
CA ALA A 107 -5.43 -4.21 5.71
C ALA A 107 -4.40 -3.08 5.86
N GLY A 108 -4.84 -1.91 6.30
CA GLY A 108 -4.01 -0.72 6.43
C GLY A 108 -3.89 0.08 5.15
N ARG A 109 -2.89 0.97 5.10
CA ARG A 109 -2.68 1.93 4.01
C ARG A 109 -1.26 1.82 3.48
N GLY A 110 -0.99 2.35 2.29
CA GLY A 110 0.32 2.17 1.62
C GLY A 110 1.54 2.28 2.54
N ALA A 111 1.62 3.31 3.37
CA ALA A 111 2.76 3.51 4.25
C ALA A 111 2.79 2.60 5.50
N ALA A 112 1.70 1.92 5.87
CA ALA A 112 1.69 0.83 6.86
C ALA A 112 0.60 -0.20 6.50
N MET A 113 1.02 -1.33 5.93
CA MET A 113 0.15 -2.30 5.27
C MET A 113 0.40 -3.71 5.78
N LEU A 114 -0.66 -4.35 6.27
CA LEU A 114 -0.66 -5.73 6.70
C LEU A 114 -1.18 -6.64 5.58
N ILE A 115 -0.38 -7.64 5.21
CA ILE A 115 -0.65 -8.53 4.09
C ILE A 115 -0.61 -9.97 4.60
N SER A 116 -1.70 -10.71 4.47
CA SER A 116 -1.67 -12.14 4.79
C SER A 116 -0.71 -12.88 3.85
N VAL A 117 0.09 -13.81 4.39
CA VAL A 117 1.03 -14.61 3.59
C VAL A 117 0.29 -15.42 2.51
N LYS A 118 -0.92 -15.92 2.83
CA LYS A 118 -1.77 -16.62 1.88
C LYS A 118 -2.13 -15.74 0.68
N PHE A 119 -2.47 -14.46 0.90
CA PHE A 119 -2.76 -13.52 -0.17
C PHE A 119 -1.50 -13.21 -0.99
N LEU A 120 -0.37 -12.94 -0.35
CA LEU A 120 0.90 -12.72 -1.04
C LEU A 120 1.25 -13.92 -1.94
N GLN A 121 1.23 -15.14 -1.40
CA GLN A 121 1.63 -16.34 -2.13
C GLN A 121 0.67 -16.69 -3.27
N LYS A 122 -0.64 -16.70 -3.00
CA LYS A 122 -1.64 -17.18 -3.98
C LYS A 122 -2.05 -16.10 -4.98
N VAL A 123 -2.25 -14.87 -4.52
CA VAL A 123 -2.82 -13.80 -5.35
C VAL A 123 -1.73 -12.95 -5.98
N LEU A 124 -0.71 -12.55 -5.20
CA LEU A 124 0.44 -11.79 -5.70
C LEU A 124 1.57 -12.69 -6.22
N LYS A 125 1.37 -14.01 -6.27
CA LYS A 125 2.33 -15.01 -6.76
C LYS A 125 3.68 -14.96 -6.02
N GLY A 126 3.63 -14.69 -4.72
CA GLY A 126 4.78 -14.67 -3.82
C GLY A 126 5.66 -13.43 -3.94
N LYS A 127 5.24 -12.39 -4.68
CA LYS A 127 6.06 -11.18 -4.91
C LYS A 127 5.28 -9.90 -4.63
N TYR A 128 5.93 -8.95 -3.97
CA TYR A 128 5.42 -7.58 -3.92
C TYR A 128 5.54 -6.94 -5.32
N PRO A 129 4.55 -6.15 -5.77
CA PRO A 129 4.61 -5.56 -7.10
C PRO A 129 5.78 -4.58 -7.25
N ILE A 130 6.48 -4.69 -8.38
CA ILE A 130 7.43 -3.68 -8.84
C ILE A 130 6.66 -2.81 -9.84
N SER A 131 6.02 -1.75 -9.34
CA SER A 131 5.17 -0.85 -10.11
C SER A 131 5.38 0.60 -9.66
N TYR A 132 5.03 1.55 -10.53
CA TYR A 132 4.98 2.97 -10.18
C TYR A 132 3.93 3.29 -9.10
N CYS A 133 2.97 2.38 -8.90
CA CYS A 133 1.95 2.45 -7.84
C CYS A 133 1.88 1.11 -7.11
N ASP A 134 2.98 0.72 -6.46
CA ASP A 134 3.14 -0.54 -5.74
C ASP A 134 2.03 -0.78 -4.68
N ASP A 135 1.89 0.11 -3.71
CA ASP A 135 0.87 -0.01 -2.65
C ASP A 135 -0.57 0.00 -3.22
N GLY A 136 -0.77 0.84 -4.24
CA GLY A 136 -2.05 0.96 -4.93
C GLY A 136 -2.39 -0.28 -5.75
N TYR A 137 -1.39 -0.91 -6.36
CA TYR A 137 -1.53 -2.17 -7.09
C TYR A 137 -1.97 -3.29 -6.14
N VAL A 138 -1.32 -3.44 -4.98
CA VAL A 138 -1.70 -4.46 -3.99
C VAL A 138 -3.16 -4.26 -3.54
N SER A 139 -3.53 -3.02 -3.26
CA SER A 139 -4.91 -2.65 -2.91
C SER A 139 -5.90 -2.95 -4.04
N ALA A 140 -5.54 -2.63 -5.29
CA ALA A 140 -6.38 -2.87 -6.45
C ALA A 140 -6.60 -4.37 -6.70
N VAL A 141 -5.56 -5.19 -6.54
CA VAL A 141 -5.67 -6.65 -6.64
C VAL A 141 -6.57 -7.20 -5.53
N SER A 142 -6.46 -6.71 -4.30
CA SER A 142 -7.37 -7.09 -3.21
C SER A 142 -8.83 -6.81 -3.55
N VAL A 143 -9.12 -5.59 -4.06
CA VAL A 143 -10.45 -5.21 -4.52
C VAL A 143 -10.92 -6.09 -5.68
N ALA A 144 -10.04 -6.43 -6.62
CA ALA A 144 -10.36 -7.34 -7.73
C ALA A 144 -10.73 -8.75 -7.24
N CYS A 145 -10.25 -9.17 -6.07
CA CYS A 145 -10.64 -10.41 -5.40
C CYS A 145 -11.89 -10.25 -4.51
N GLY A 146 -12.52 -9.08 -4.48
CA GLY A 146 -13.71 -8.80 -3.68
C GLY A 146 -13.42 -8.39 -2.22
N TYR A 147 -12.15 -8.20 -1.85
CA TYR A 147 -11.75 -7.79 -0.51
C TYR A 147 -11.42 -6.30 -0.50
N TRP A 148 -12.30 -5.50 0.08
CA TRP A 148 -12.01 -4.08 0.32
C TRP A 148 -11.05 -3.96 1.52
N PRO A 149 -9.84 -3.40 1.35
CA PRO A 149 -8.88 -3.32 2.45
C PRO A 149 -9.42 -2.38 3.54
N PRO A 150 -9.65 -2.85 4.77
CA PRO A 150 -10.02 -1.98 5.87
C PRO A 150 -8.80 -1.14 6.28
N GLU A 151 -9.06 0.13 6.61
CA GLU A 151 -8.07 1.01 7.22
C GLU A 151 -8.21 0.97 8.75
N TYR A 152 -7.28 1.58 9.47
CA TYR A 152 -7.36 1.74 10.92
C TYR A 152 -8.41 2.79 11.27
N ASP A 153 -9.17 2.57 12.35
CA ASP A 153 -10.34 3.39 12.68
C ASP A 153 -10.01 4.65 13.50
N GLY A 154 -8.81 4.76 14.08
CA GLY A 154 -8.45 5.87 14.97
C GLY A 154 -7.74 7.05 14.28
N GLU A 155 -7.76 8.20 14.96
CA GLU A 155 -7.35 9.50 14.42
C GLU A 155 -5.84 9.77 14.49
N ASP A 156 -5.10 9.01 15.30
CA ASP A 156 -3.69 9.27 15.65
C ASP A 156 -2.66 8.92 14.55
N LEU A 157 -3.10 8.46 13.37
CA LEU A 157 -2.18 8.20 12.27
C LEU A 157 -1.72 9.48 11.60
N LEU A 158 -0.49 9.85 11.92
CA LEU A 158 0.25 10.89 11.22
C LEU A 158 1.03 10.29 10.06
N TRP A 159 0.52 10.54 8.86
CA TRP A 159 1.23 10.33 7.61
C TRP A 159 1.88 11.65 7.18
N PHE A 160 3.18 11.65 6.88
CA PHE A 160 3.76 12.83 6.24
C PHE A 160 3.18 13.01 4.84
N CYS A 161 2.68 14.21 4.55
CA CYS A 161 2.27 14.58 3.20
C CYS A 161 3.49 14.51 2.28
N ARG A 162 3.48 13.55 1.35
CA ARG A 162 4.54 13.47 0.34
C ARG A 162 4.47 14.69 -0.58
N ILE A 163 5.63 15.25 -0.88
CA ILE A 163 5.79 16.36 -1.82
C ILE A 163 5.20 15.96 -3.17
N TYR A 164 4.40 16.86 -3.75
CA TYR A 164 3.79 16.70 -5.06
C TYR A 164 4.85 16.45 -6.14
N GLN A 165 4.64 15.43 -6.97
CA GLN A 165 5.50 15.10 -8.10
C GLN A 165 4.66 14.82 -9.36
N PRO A 166 4.68 15.70 -10.38
CA PRO A 166 3.84 15.57 -11.57
C PRO A 166 4.00 14.22 -12.31
N SER A 167 5.23 13.76 -12.48
CA SER A 167 5.55 12.50 -13.17
C SER A 167 4.97 11.27 -12.44
N ARG A 168 4.93 11.33 -11.11
CA ARG A 168 4.34 10.29 -10.27
C ARG A 168 2.83 10.26 -10.40
N GLU A 169 2.17 11.43 -10.31
CA GLU A 169 0.72 11.52 -10.44
C GLU A 169 0.24 11.15 -11.86
N TYR A 170 1.01 11.50 -12.90
CA TYR A 170 0.78 11.00 -14.25
C TYR A 170 0.84 9.47 -14.32
N SER A 171 1.85 8.87 -13.70
CA SER A 171 2.02 7.40 -13.66
C SER A 171 0.87 6.72 -12.91
N TYR A 172 0.37 7.33 -11.83
CA TYR A 172 -0.83 6.86 -11.12
C TYR A 172 -2.08 6.87 -11.99
N GLY A 173 -2.29 7.94 -12.77
CA GLY A 173 -3.33 8.01 -13.78
C GLY A 173 -3.32 6.84 -14.76
N ARG A 174 -2.15 6.54 -15.33
CA ARG A 174 -1.94 5.40 -16.23
C ARG A 174 -2.26 4.06 -15.54
N GLU A 175 -1.82 3.89 -14.30
CA GLU A 175 -2.13 2.69 -13.52
C GLU A 175 -3.63 2.53 -13.26
N TYR A 176 -4.37 3.59 -12.93
CA TYR A 176 -5.83 3.53 -12.75
C TYR A 176 -6.55 3.04 -14.01
N TYR A 177 -6.12 3.47 -15.20
CA TYR A 177 -6.63 2.95 -16.46
C TYR A 177 -6.30 1.46 -16.62
N LYS A 178 -5.05 1.05 -16.34
CA LYS A 178 -4.61 -0.34 -16.45
C LYS A 178 -5.33 -1.26 -15.45
N TRP A 179 -5.71 -0.76 -14.29
CA TRP A 179 -6.55 -1.48 -13.30
C TRP A 179 -7.98 -1.64 -13.79
N GLY A 180 -8.43 -0.86 -14.78
CA GLY A 180 -9.78 -0.89 -15.30
C GLY A 180 -10.76 -0.01 -14.53
N LEU A 181 -10.29 1.01 -13.81
CA LEU A 181 -11.18 1.97 -13.15
C LEU A 181 -12.06 2.67 -14.19
N PRO A 182 -13.40 2.55 -14.15
CA PRO A 182 -14.25 3.24 -15.12
C PRO A 182 -14.07 4.76 -15.03
N LEU A 183 -14.04 5.46 -16.17
CA LEU A 183 -13.80 6.91 -16.21
C LEU A 183 -14.86 7.68 -15.41
N SER A 184 -16.13 7.29 -15.49
CA SER A 184 -17.21 7.90 -14.71
C SER A 184 -16.98 7.78 -13.21
N VAL A 185 -16.61 6.58 -12.74
CA VAL A 185 -16.23 6.34 -11.34
C VAL A 185 -15.01 7.15 -10.95
N PHE A 186 -14.01 7.24 -11.84
CA PHE A 186 -12.81 8.00 -11.56
C PHE A 186 -13.11 9.49 -11.35
N ILE A 187 -13.93 10.09 -12.22
CA ILE A 187 -14.38 11.48 -12.11
C ILE A 187 -15.17 11.71 -10.81
N LEU A 188 -16.10 10.82 -10.47
CA LEU A 188 -16.89 10.91 -9.24
C LEU A 188 -16.03 10.83 -7.96
N LEU A 189 -14.87 10.17 -8.02
CA LEU A 189 -13.95 10.04 -6.89
C LEU A 189 -12.97 11.22 -6.76
N LEU A 190 -12.82 12.07 -7.77
CA LEU A 190 -11.88 13.21 -7.72
C LEU A 190 -12.14 14.15 -6.53
N PRO A 191 -13.39 14.54 -6.19
CA PRO A 191 -13.65 15.41 -5.04
C PRO A 191 -13.26 14.75 -3.71
N GLN A 192 -13.53 13.45 -3.56
CA GLN A 192 -13.14 12.71 -2.36
C GLN A 192 -11.61 12.63 -2.24
N LEU A 193 -10.89 12.42 -3.35
CA LEU A 193 -9.42 12.44 -3.37
C LEU A 193 -8.84 13.82 -3.01
N PHE A 194 -9.51 14.91 -3.40
CA PHE A 194 -9.13 16.27 -3.01
C PHE A 194 -9.25 16.48 -1.49
N VAL A 195 -10.43 16.20 -0.94
CA VAL A 195 -10.77 16.49 0.47
C VAL A 195 -10.06 15.52 1.44
N THR A 196 -10.17 14.20 1.21
CA THR A 196 -9.70 13.20 2.19
C THR A 196 -8.21 12.88 2.11
N ARG A 197 -7.58 13.09 0.95
CA ARG A 197 -6.14 12.83 0.78
C ARG A 197 -5.30 14.10 0.74
N ARG A 198 -5.91 15.26 1.00
CA ARG A 198 -5.29 16.59 0.93
C ARG A 198 -4.46 16.76 -0.35
N ARG A 199 -4.95 16.23 -1.47
CA ARG A 199 -4.23 16.28 -2.74
C ARG A 199 -4.47 17.64 -3.38
N ASP A 200 -3.39 18.25 -3.85
CA ASP A 200 -3.47 19.43 -4.72
C ASP A 200 -4.31 19.10 -5.96
N LEU A 201 -5.14 20.05 -6.42
CA LEU A 201 -5.87 19.99 -7.67
C LEU A 201 -4.94 19.63 -8.84
N LYS A 202 -3.70 20.12 -8.83
CA LYS A 202 -2.67 19.74 -9.81
C LYS A 202 -2.47 18.22 -9.86
N SER A 203 -2.44 17.54 -8.72
CA SER A 203 -2.33 16.08 -8.66
C SER A 203 -3.47 15.40 -9.40
N LEU A 204 -4.70 15.90 -9.23
CA LEU A 204 -5.88 15.33 -9.89
C LEU A 204 -5.81 15.51 -11.41
N ILE A 205 -5.36 16.68 -11.88
CA ILE A 205 -5.17 16.95 -13.30
C ILE A 205 -4.16 15.98 -13.90
N TYR A 206 -2.99 15.80 -13.28
CA TYR A 206 -1.97 14.88 -13.82
C TYR A 206 -2.43 13.42 -13.80
N ASN A 207 -3.18 12.99 -12.78
CA ASN A 207 -3.81 11.67 -12.79
C ASN A 207 -4.80 11.52 -13.96
N LEU A 208 -5.63 12.54 -14.22
CA LEU A 208 -6.58 12.51 -15.33
C LEU A 208 -5.86 12.47 -16.69
N VAL A 209 -4.83 13.31 -16.88
CA VAL A 209 -4.01 13.33 -18.09
C VAL A 209 -3.34 11.97 -18.31
N GLY A 210 -2.77 11.36 -17.25
CA GLY A 210 -2.20 10.02 -17.32
C GLY A 210 -3.21 8.94 -17.70
N TYR A 211 -4.40 8.99 -17.11
CA TYR A 211 -5.49 8.06 -17.43
C TYR A 211 -5.92 8.19 -18.89
N LEU A 212 -6.18 9.41 -19.36
CA LEU A 212 -6.61 9.68 -20.73
C LEU A 212 -5.53 9.31 -21.75
N SER A 213 -4.26 9.59 -21.44
CA SER A 213 -3.12 9.18 -22.27
C SER A 213 -3.09 7.66 -22.43
N ALA A 214 -3.21 6.89 -21.34
CA ALA A 214 -3.22 5.43 -21.42
C ALA A 214 -4.45 4.88 -22.16
N LEU A 215 -5.61 5.55 -22.04
CA LEU A 215 -6.82 5.23 -22.79
C LEU A 215 -6.65 5.45 -24.30
N LEU A 216 -6.15 6.63 -24.70
CA LEU A 216 -5.91 6.98 -26.10
C LEU A 216 -4.89 6.05 -26.76
N ASN A 217 -3.82 5.72 -26.02
CA ASN A 217 -2.78 4.79 -26.44
C ASN A 217 -3.19 3.31 -26.33
N LYS A 218 -4.42 3.01 -25.88
CA LYS A 218 -4.95 1.65 -25.69
C LYS A 218 -3.99 0.74 -24.92
N GLU A 219 -3.41 1.25 -23.84
CA GLU A 219 -2.44 0.49 -23.07
C GLU A 219 -3.04 -0.82 -22.56
N LYS A 220 -2.19 -1.85 -22.44
CA LYS A 220 -2.62 -3.16 -21.96
C LYS A 220 -3.04 -3.08 -20.50
N ARG A 221 -4.30 -3.44 -20.23
CA ARG A 221 -4.84 -3.58 -18.88
C ARG A 221 -4.33 -4.84 -18.19
N TYR A 222 -4.33 -4.85 -16.86
CA TYR A 222 -3.94 -6.04 -16.08
C TYR A 222 -4.98 -7.16 -16.24
N PRO A 223 -4.59 -8.44 -16.14
CA PRO A 223 -5.53 -9.56 -16.35
C PRO A 223 -6.80 -9.52 -15.49
N TRP A 224 -6.72 -8.91 -14.31
CA TRP A 224 -7.80 -8.81 -13.31
C TRP A 224 -8.65 -7.53 -13.43
N TRP A 225 -8.46 -6.73 -14.49
CA TRP A 225 -9.08 -5.40 -14.61
C TRP A 225 -10.62 -5.42 -14.57
N ARG A 226 -11.25 -6.45 -15.14
CA ARG A 226 -12.72 -6.58 -15.15
C ARG A 226 -13.28 -6.79 -13.75
N SER A 227 -12.65 -7.67 -12.97
CA SER A 227 -13.05 -7.94 -11.58
C SER A 227 -12.87 -6.70 -10.71
N TYR A 228 -11.76 -5.97 -10.90
CA TYR A 228 -11.56 -4.69 -10.22
C TYR A 228 -12.67 -3.69 -10.54
N ALA A 229 -12.98 -3.49 -11.82
CA ALA A 229 -14.04 -2.58 -12.26
C ALA A 229 -15.39 -2.95 -11.61
N TYR A 230 -15.76 -4.23 -11.66
CA TYR A 230 -16.99 -4.74 -11.08
C TYR A 230 -17.10 -4.47 -9.57
N TYR A 231 -16.11 -4.89 -8.77
CA TYR A 231 -16.15 -4.71 -7.33
C TYR A 231 -16.05 -3.23 -6.92
N ARG A 232 -15.35 -2.40 -7.71
CA ARG A 232 -15.28 -0.96 -7.46
C ARG A 232 -16.62 -0.28 -7.67
N VAL A 233 -17.34 -0.61 -8.76
CA VAL A 233 -18.70 -0.11 -9.01
C VAL A 233 -19.66 -0.61 -7.93
N LYS A 234 -19.61 -1.91 -7.60
CA LYS A 234 -20.45 -2.48 -6.54
C LYS A 234 -20.25 -1.77 -5.19
N HIS A 235 -19.01 -1.46 -4.83
CA HIS A 235 -18.71 -0.72 -3.60
C HIS A 235 -19.23 0.71 -3.63
N LEU A 236 -19.10 1.39 -4.77
CA LEU A 236 -19.64 2.74 -4.95
C LEU A 236 -21.16 2.75 -4.79
N VAL A 237 -21.87 1.82 -5.46
CA VAL A 237 -23.33 1.68 -5.36
C VAL A 237 -23.73 1.41 -3.91
N SER A 238 -23.08 0.45 -3.24
CA SER A 238 -23.37 0.17 -1.82
C SER A 238 -23.17 1.39 -0.92
N LYS A 239 -22.14 2.22 -1.16
CA LYS A 239 -21.95 3.46 -0.40
C LYS A 239 -23.03 4.50 -0.68
N LEU A 240 -23.44 4.66 -1.94
CA LEU A 240 -24.53 5.56 -2.31
C LEU A 240 -25.85 5.10 -1.69
N ASP A 241 -26.14 3.80 -1.72
CA ASP A 241 -27.34 3.24 -1.12
C ASP A 241 -27.40 3.52 0.39
N LYS A 242 -26.28 3.36 1.11
CA LYS A 242 -26.21 3.70 2.54
C LYS A 242 -26.47 5.19 2.81
N LEU A 243 -25.91 6.07 1.97
CA LEU A 243 -26.14 7.51 2.09
C LEU A 243 -27.60 7.89 1.83
N ILE A 244 -28.25 7.24 0.85
CA ILE A 244 -29.65 7.51 0.50
C ILE A 244 -30.61 6.91 1.54
N THR A 245 -30.32 5.71 2.04
CA THR A 245 -31.22 4.97 2.94
C THR A 245 -30.97 5.21 4.43
N GLY A 246 -29.87 5.89 4.79
CA GLY A 246 -29.50 6.18 6.18
C GLY A 246 -29.14 4.95 7.01
N ARG A 247 -28.85 3.81 6.38
CA ARG A 247 -28.47 2.53 7.00
C ARG A 247 -26.99 2.22 6.85
#